data_AF-A0A5P9JVT6-F1
#
_entry.id   AF-A0A5P9JVT6-F1
#
_cell.length_a   1.000
_cell.length_b   1.000
_cell.length_c   1.000
_cell.angle_alpha   90.00
_cell.angle_beta   90.00
_cell.angle_gamma   90.00
#
_symmetry.space_group_name_H-M   'P 1'
#
loop_
_entity.id
_entity.type
_entity.pdbx_description
1 polymer ?
#
loop_
_entity_poly.entity_id
_entity_poly.type
_entity_poly.pdbx_seq_one_letter_code
_entity_poly.pdbx_strand_id
1 'polypeptide(L)'
;MKTSRLIPGAALALALVTSVVAVQPAAARDRLSPGAAAALGVLGGLAVGGAIAASQSPAYAAPVYAPPPPPPPAPVYYAPPPPPVYVEQCYTERYSEWVPGWGWESRRRTVCR
;
A
#
# COMPACT_ATOMS: atom_id res chain seq x y z
N MET A 1 9.74 -13.84 -11.32
CA MET A 1 10.09 -15.26 -11.19
C MET A 1 11.14 -15.39 -10.10
N LYS A 2 10.78 -15.89 -8.92
CA LYS A 2 11.63 -15.91 -7.72
C LYS A 2 11.99 -17.37 -7.43
N THR A 3 13.03 -17.85 -8.10
CA THR A 3 13.50 -19.24 -8.00
C THR A 3 14.27 -19.45 -6.69
N SER A 4 13.62 -20.15 -5.77
CA SER A 4 14.17 -21.24 -4.95
C SER A 4 15.58 -21.06 -4.37
N ARG A 5 15.72 -20.22 -3.32
CA ARG A 5 16.85 -20.28 -2.37
C ARG A 5 16.74 -21.45 -1.36
N LEU A 6 15.86 -22.43 -1.59
CA LEU A 6 15.65 -23.59 -0.70
C LEU A 6 16.52 -24.80 -1.06
N ILE A 7 17.14 -24.81 -2.25
CA ILE A 7 17.92 -25.95 -2.75
C ILE A 7 19.27 -26.15 -2.03
N PRO A 8 20.06 -25.13 -1.65
CA PRO A 8 21.39 -25.40 -1.08
C PRO A 8 21.31 -25.98 0.34
N GLY A 9 20.31 -25.58 1.15
CA GLY A 9 20.19 -26.03 2.54
C GLY A 9 19.76 -27.49 2.66
N ALA A 10 18.80 -27.94 1.84
CA ALA A 10 18.34 -29.32 1.86
C ALA A 10 19.42 -30.30 1.37
N ALA A 11 20.22 -29.91 0.38
CA ALA A 11 21.34 -30.72 -0.11
C ALA A 11 22.45 -30.87 0.94
N LEU A 12 22.76 -29.80 1.69
CA LEU A 12 23.74 -29.83 2.78
C LEU A 12 23.27 -30.69 3.96
N ALA A 13 21.99 -30.57 4.32
CA ALA A 13 21.38 -31.40 5.36
C ALA A 13 21.38 -32.90 4.97
N LEU A 14 21.03 -33.23 3.72
CA LEU A 14 21.11 -34.61 3.23
C LEU A 14 22.55 -35.15 3.23
N ALA A 15 23.52 -34.35 2.78
CA ALA A 15 24.94 -34.75 2.75
C ALA A 15 25.50 -35.02 4.16
N LEU A 16 25.10 -34.22 5.15
CA LEU A 16 25.46 -34.47 6.55
C LEU A 16 24.86 -35.79 7.05
N VAL A 17 23.57 -36.03 6.80
CA VAL A 17 22.90 -37.27 7.22
C VAL A 17 23.52 -38.51 6.55
N THR A 18 23.84 -38.46 5.25
CA THR A 18 24.46 -39.60 4.56
C THR A 18 25.89 -39.88 5.03
N SER A 19 26.65 -38.85 5.42
CA SER A 19 27.99 -39.05 5.98
C SER A 19 28.00 -39.80 7.32
N VAL A 20 26.96 -39.66 8.14
CA VAL A 20 26.84 -40.36 9.44
C VAL A 20 26.53 -41.85 9.27
N VAL A 21 25.86 -42.23 8.18
CA VAL A 21 25.52 -43.63 7.88
C VAL A 21 26.73 -44.44 7.40
N ALA A 22 27.81 -43.80 6.94
CA ALA A 22 29.03 -44.47 6.51
C ALA A 22 29.95 -44.92 7.67
N VAL A 23 29.55 -44.71 8.94
CA VAL A 23 30.26 -45.30 10.08
C VAL A 23 29.92 -46.78 10.15
N GLN A 24 30.82 -47.63 9.67
CA GLN A 24 30.68 -49.08 9.80
C GLN A 24 30.50 -49.44 11.29
N PRO A 25 29.42 -50.15 11.68
CA PRO A 25 29.15 -50.46 13.08
C PRO A 25 30.13 -51.50 13.66
N ALA A 26 31.06 -52.02 12.85
CA ALA A 26 31.98 -53.08 13.23
C ALA A 26 33.08 -52.62 14.20
N ALA A 27 33.54 -51.37 14.14
CA ALA A 27 34.70 -50.92 14.93
C ALA A 27 34.38 -50.56 16.41
N ALA A 28 33.10 -50.46 16.79
CA ALA A 28 32.69 -50.03 18.15
C ALA A 28 32.13 -51.15 19.03
N ARG A 29 31.83 -52.34 18.46
CA ARG A 29 31.22 -53.46 19.20
C ARG A 29 32.14 -54.03 20.29
N ASP A 30 33.46 -53.90 20.13
CA ASP A 30 34.43 -54.47 21.07
C ASP A 30 34.77 -53.57 22.26
N ARG A 31 34.36 -52.29 22.26
CA ARG A 31 34.74 -51.32 23.32
C ARG A 31 33.57 -50.68 24.07
N LEU A 32 32.34 -50.85 23.60
CA LEU A 32 31.14 -50.28 24.22
C LEU A 32 30.13 -51.38 24.54
N SER A 33 29.76 -51.49 25.82
CA SER A 33 28.69 -52.40 26.21
C SER A 33 27.37 -51.98 25.53
N PRO A 34 26.47 -52.94 25.26
CA PRO A 34 25.18 -52.64 24.62
C PRO A 34 24.39 -51.54 25.34
N GLY A 35 24.47 -51.49 26.68
CA GLY A 35 23.85 -50.45 27.49
C GLY A 35 24.48 -49.07 27.31
N ALA A 36 25.80 -48.98 27.18
CA ALA A 36 26.48 -47.72 26.93
C ALA A 36 26.17 -47.17 25.53
N ALA A 37 26.08 -48.04 24.52
CA ALA A 37 25.67 -47.64 23.18
C ALA A 37 24.22 -47.13 23.14
N ALA A 38 23.30 -47.79 23.85
CA ALA A 38 21.92 -47.34 23.97
C ALA A 38 21.82 -45.99 24.69
N ALA A 39 22.56 -45.80 25.79
CA ALA A 39 22.59 -44.55 26.52
C ALA A 39 23.10 -43.38 25.66
N LEU A 40 24.19 -43.59 24.91
CA LEU A 40 24.71 -42.58 23.98
C LEU A 40 23.74 -42.27 22.84
N GLY A 41 23.04 -43.28 22.31
CA GLY A 41 22.02 -43.08 21.28
C GLY A 41 20.84 -42.24 21.78
N VAL A 42 20.34 -42.53 22.99
CA VAL A 42 19.24 -41.76 23.60
C VAL A 42 19.68 -40.33 23.92
N LEU A 43 20.86 -40.15 24.50
CA LEU A 43 21.39 -38.82 24.82
C LEU A 43 21.65 -37.98 23.56
N GLY A 44 22.26 -38.58 22.53
CA GLY A 44 22.50 -37.92 21.26
C GLY A 44 21.19 -37.58 20.54
N GLY A 45 20.24 -38.51 20.51
CA GLY A 45 18.91 -38.30 19.92
C GLY A 45 18.10 -37.21 20.63
N LEU A 46 18.12 -37.19 21.97
CA LEU A 46 17.44 -36.15 22.75
C LEU A 46 18.12 -34.78 22.57
N ALA A 47 19.44 -34.73 22.52
CA ALA A 47 20.17 -33.48 22.32
C ALA A 47 19.85 -32.86 20.94
N VAL A 48 19.91 -33.67 19.87
CA VAL A 48 19.59 -33.19 18.51
C VAL A 48 18.10 -32.90 18.36
N GLY A 49 17.23 -33.80 18.80
CA GLY A 49 15.77 -33.61 18.73
C GLY A 49 15.29 -32.43 19.56
N GLY A 50 15.84 -32.23 20.75
CA GLY A 50 15.56 -31.10 21.62
C GLY A 50 16.04 -29.77 21.03
N ALA A 51 17.24 -29.74 20.43
CA ALA A 51 17.73 -28.55 19.73
C ALA A 51 16.84 -28.18 18.53
N ILE A 52 16.39 -29.17 17.75
CA ILE A 52 15.45 -28.94 16.65
C ILE A 52 14.12 -28.42 17.20
N ALA A 53 13.53 -29.08 18.20
CA ALA A 53 12.26 -28.64 18.80
C ALA A 53 12.34 -27.22 19.39
N ALA A 54 13.45 -26.89 20.07
CA ALA A 54 13.69 -25.55 20.60
C ALA A 54 13.91 -24.50 19.51
N SER A 55 14.46 -24.89 18.35
CA SER A 55 14.62 -24.00 17.20
C SER A 55 13.30 -23.66 16.51
N GLN A 56 12.26 -24.47 16.70
CA GLN A 56 10.91 -24.23 16.19
C GLN A 56 10.13 -23.31 17.13
N SER A 57 10.68 -22.17 17.53
CA SER A 57 9.90 -21.19 18.30
C SER A 57 8.85 -20.56 17.37
N PRO A 58 7.54 -20.72 17.60
CA PRO A 58 6.55 -20.01 16.82
C PRO A 58 6.65 -18.52 17.14
N ALA A 59 7.07 -17.73 16.16
CA ALA A 59 7.10 -16.28 16.26
C ALA A 59 5.66 -15.74 16.11
N TYR A 60 4.92 -15.70 17.21
CA TYR A 60 3.64 -15.02 17.25
C TYR A 60 3.88 -13.51 17.32
N ALA A 61 3.70 -12.82 16.20
CA ALA A 61 3.63 -11.37 16.20
C ALA A 61 2.34 -10.96 16.92
N ALA A 62 2.46 -10.07 17.91
CA ALA A 62 1.29 -9.43 18.49
C ALA A 62 0.53 -8.68 17.37
N PRO A 63 -0.81 -8.78 17.31
CA PRO A 63 -1.57 -8.00 16.33
C PRO A 63 -1.37 -6.51 16.61
N VAL A 64 -0.72 -5.81 15.67
CA VAL A 64 -0.61 -4.36 15.70
C VAL A 64 -1.88 -3.80 15.09
N TYR A 65 -2.73 -3.19 15.92
CA TYR A 65 -3.89 -2.44 15.44
C TYR A 65 -3.41 -1.11 14.86
N ALA A 66 -3.41 -1.01 13.53
CA ALA A 66 -3.25 0.28 12.87
C ALA A 66 -4.52 1.11 13.12
N PRO A 67 -4.38 2.43 13.42
CA PRO A 67 -5.54 3.31 13.44
C PRO A 67 -6.20 3.34 12.05
N PRO A 68 -7.53 3.53 11.99
CA PRO A 68 -8.22 3.68 10.71
C PRO A 68 -7.65 4.88 9.94
N PRO A 69 -7.64 4.84 8.59
CA PRO A 69 -7.20 5.95 7.77
C PRO A 69 -8.07 7.20 8.04
N PRO A 70 -7.51 8.41 7.90
CA PRO A 70 -8.29 9.64 8.04
C PRO A 70 -9.41 9.68 7.00
N PRO A 71 -10.55 10.32 7.32
CA PRO A 71 -11.65 10.49 6.37
C PRO A 71 -11.20 11.29 5.14
N PRO A 72 -11.80 11.03 3.96
CA PRO A 72 -11.49 11.80 2.76
C PRO A 72 -11.89 13.28 2.94
N PRO A 73 -11.19 14.22 2.29
CA PRO A 73 -11.57 15.62 2.30
C PRO A 73 -13.02 15.81 1.80
N ALA A 74 -13.76 16.70 2.46
CA ALA A 74 -15.09 17.08 2.02
C ALA A 74 -15.02 17.86 0.68
N PRO A 75 -15.96 17.64 -0.25
CA PRO A 75 -16.03 18.43 -1.46
C PRO A 75 -16.34 19.90 -1.14
N VAL A 76 -15.56 20.81 -1.72
CA VAL A 76 -15.83 22.26 -1.66
C VAL A 76 -16.75 22.60 -2.81
N TYR A 77 -18.00 22.97 -2.49
CA TYR A 77 -18.95 23.50 -3.47
C TYR A 77 -18.81 25.02 -3.56
N TYR A 78 -18.40 25.51 -4.73
CA TYR A 78 -18.45 26.93 -5.03
C TYR A 78 -19.85 27.31 -5.47
N ALA A 79 -20.36 28.41 -4.94
CA ALA A 79 -21.58 29.02 -5.45
C ALA A 79 -21.35 29.44 -6.91
N PRO A 80 -22.34 29.24 -7.81
CA PRO A 80 -22.27 29.80 -9.15
C PRO A 80 -22.07 31.32 -9.10
N PRO A 81 -21.31 31.90 -10.04
CA PRO A 81 -21.20 33.34 -10.13
C PRO A 81 -22.58 33.98 -10.32
N PRO A 82 -22.80 35.21 -9.80
CA PRO A 82 -24.05 35.91 -9.99
C PRO A 82 -24.33 36.12 -11.49
N PRO A 83 -25.61 36.12 -11.92
CA PRO A 83 -25.95 36.38 -13.30
C PRO A 83 -25.50 37.79 -13.72
N PRO A 84 -25.18 38.00 -15.01
CA PRO A 84 -24.84 39.32 -15.52
C PRO A 84 -26.01 40.28 -15.30
N VAL A 85 -25.71 41.46 -14.77
CA VAL A 85 -26.68 42.56 -14.67
C VAL A 85 -26.68 43.31 -15.99
N TYR A 86 -27.80 43.26 -16.71
CA TYR A 86 -28.01 44.10 -17.89
C TYR A 86 -28.43 45.49 -17.41
N VAL A 87 -27.57 46.47 -17.62
CA VAL A 87 -27.90 47.89 -17.40
C VAL A 87 -28.31 48.50 -18.73
N GLU A 88 -29.56 48.94 -18.83
CA GLU A 88 -30.02 49.73 -19.97
C GLU A 88 -29.32 51.09 -19.93
N GLN A 89 -28.61 51.41 -21.01
CA GLN A 89 -27.91 52.68 -21.13
C GLN A 89 -28.78 53.65 -21.92
N CYS A 90 -29.36 54.63 -21.22
CA CYS A 90 -30.16 55.68 -21.84
C CYS A 90 -29.29 56.91 -22.14
N TYR A 91 -29.33 57.39 -23.38
CA TYR A 91 -28.72 58.66 -23.77
C TYR A 91 -29.74 59.57 -24.47
N THR A 92 -29.52 60.87 -24.36
CA THR A 92 -30.36 61.88 -25.04
C THR A 92 -29.77 62.19 -26.40
N GLU A 93 -30.51 61.88 -27.45
CA GLU A 93 -30.17 62.22 -28.82
C GLU A 93 -30.84 63.53 -29.22
N ARG A 94 -30.08 64.43 -29.87
CA ARG A 94 -30.63 65.63 -30.52
C ARG A 94 -30.84 65.34 -31.99
N TYR A 95 -32.02 65.62 -32.50
CA TYR A 95 -32.34 65.48 -33.92
C TYR A 95 -33.08 66.71 -34.43
N SER A 96 -32.97 66.98 -35.72
CA SER A 96 -33.70 68.07 -36.38
C SER A 96 -34.94 67.52 -37.05
N GLU A 97 -36.09 68.12 -36.78
CA GLU A 97 -37.36 67.79 -37.42
C GLU A 97 -37.87 69.01 -38.19
N TRP A 98 -38.33 68.81 -39.42
CA TRP A 98 -38.92 69.90 -40.20
C TRP A 98 -40.37 70.09 -39.77
N VAL A 99 -40.68 71.25 -39.21
CA VAL A 99 -42.03 71.62 -38.78
C VAL A 99 -42.67 72.50 -39.85
N PRO A 100 -43.77 72.06 -40.51
CA PRO A 100 -44.44 72.84 -41.54
C PRO A 100 -44.86 74.23 -41.02
N GLY A 101 -44.43 75.28 -41.72
CA GLY A 101 -44.71 76.68 -41.35
C GLY A 101 -43.71 77.33 -40.39
N TRP A 102 -42.77 76.58 -39.80
CA TRP A 102 -41.80 77.10 -38.82
C TRP A 102 -40.34 76.86 -39.23
N GLY A 103 -40.04 75.73 -39.86
CA GLY A 103 -38.69 75.39 -40.33
C GLY A 103 -38.07 74.21 -39.58
N TRP A 104 -36.74 74.08 -39.67
CA TRP A 104 -36.01 73.04 -38.93
C TRP A 104 -35.98 73.35 -37.44
N GLU A 105 -36.53 72.46 -36.62
CA GLU A 105 -36.51 72.57 -35.17
C GLU A 105 -35.63 71.48 -34.55
N SER A 106 -34.78 71.88 -33.59
CA SER A 106 -33.91 70.94 -32.85
C SER A 106 -34.66 70.36 -31.65
N ARG A 107 -34.99 69.08 -31.70
CA ARG A 107 -35.68 68.35 -30.63
C ARG A 107 -34.77 67.35 -29.95
N ARG A 108 -35.14 66.94 -28.73
CA ARG A 108 -34.44 65.91 -27.95
C ARG A 108 -35.36 64.71 -27.75
N ARG A 109 -34.80 63.50 -27.89
CA ARG A 109 -35.44 62.25 -27.48
C ARG A 109 -34.48 61.43 -26.63
N THR A 110 -35.02 60.70 -25.67
CA THR A 110 -34.25 59.74 -24.87
C THR A 110 -34.34 58.38 -25.54
N VAL A 111 -33.18 57.76 -25.80
CA VAL A 111 -33.06 56.43 -26.39
C VAL A 111 -32.35 55.54 -25.39
N CYS A 112 -32.91 54.37 -25.09
CA CYS A 112 -32.32 53.36 -24.22
C CYS A 112 -31.91 52.14 -25.04
N ARG A 113 -30.74 51.55 -24.73
CA ARG A 113 -30.19 50.35 -25.35
C ARG A 113 -29.69 49.36 -24.30
#